data_AF-A0A961XQR4-F1
#
_entry.id   AF-A0A961XQR4-F1
#
_cell.length_a   1.000
_cell.length_b   1.000
_cell.length_c   1.000
_cell.angle_alpha   90.00
_cell.angle_beta   90.00
_cell.angle_gamma   90.00
#
_symmetry.space_group_name_H-M   'P 1'
#
loop_
_entity.id
_entity.type
_entity.pdbx_description
1 polymer ?
#
loop_
_entity_poly.entity_id
_entity_poly.type
_entity_poly.pdbx_seq_one_letter_code
_entity_poly.pdbx_strand_id
1 'polypeptide(L)'
;TGPTRKPAPDMLLHALDIFRLPASRALMVGDSPADIDAAKAAGIASLAVRGGYTNIAVENLGANLVIDSLVEVPHAIEMLKEPV
;
A
#
# COMPACT_ATOMS: atom_id res chain seq x y z
N THR A 1 -5.46 5.58 -23.69
CA THR A 1 -5.89 6.05 -22.35
C THR A 1 -5.35 5.08 -21.32
N GLY A 2 -4.94 5.55 -20.15
CA GLY A 2 -4.32 4.73 -19.10
C GLY A 2 -5.29 4.40 -17.95
N PRO A 3 -4.86 3.59 -16.97
CA PRO A 3 -5.65 3.24 -15.79
C PRO A 3 -6.09 4.47 -14.98
N THR A 4 -7.24 4.37 -14.32
CA THR A 4 -7.76 5.40 -13.41
C THR A 4 -6.80 5.63 -12.25
N ARG A 5 -6.59 6.89 -11.86
CA ARG A 5 -5.68 7.24 -10.77
C ARG A 5 -6.26 6.84 -9.41
N LYS A 6 -5.36 6.65 -8.44
CA LYS A 6 -5.69 6.53 -7.01
C LYS A 6 -6.69 7.62 -6.59
N PRO A 7 -7.69 7.32 -5.74
CA PRO A 7 -7.84 6.10 -4.94
C PRO A 7 -8.44 4.90 -5.69
N ALA A 8 -8.70 4.99 -7.00
CA ALA A 8 -9.13 3.82 -7.76
C ALA A 8 -8.01 2.75 -7.81
N PRO A 9 -8.36 1.45 -7.78
CA PRO A 9 -7.38 0.37 -7.72
C PRO A 9 -6.72 0.07 -9.07
N ASP A 10 -7.22 0.66 -10.17
CA ASP A 10 -6.90 0.30 -11.56
C ASP A 10 -5.40 0.26 -11.85
N MET A 11 -4.63 1.23 -11.34
CA MET A 11 -3.17 1.24 -11.53
C MET A 11 -2.48 0.05 -10.87
N LEU A 12 -2.93 -0.35 -9.68
CA LEU A 12 -2.37 -1.49 -8.94
C LEU A 12 -2.81 -2.80 -9.57
N LEU A 13 -4.09 -2.93 -9.95
CA LEU A 13 -4.61 -4.11 -10.66
C LEU A 13 -3.91 -4.31 -12.00
N HIS A 14 -3.66 -3.22 -12.74
CA HIS A 14 -2.90 -3.27 -13.98
C HIS A 14 -1.46 -3.74 -13.76
N ALA A 15 -0.80 -3.29 -12.69
CA ALA A 15 0.53 -3.77 -12.33
C ALA A 15 0.52 -5.28 -12.00
N LEU A 16 -0.46 -5.74 -11.21
CA LEU A 16 -0.62 -7.18 -10.90
C LEU A 16 -0.81 -8.02 -12.17
N ASP A 17 -1.60 -7.56 -13.14
CA ASP A 17 -1.82 -8.25 -14.41
C ASP A 17 -0.53 -8.34 -15.26
N ILE A 18 0.25 -7.25 -15.34
CA ILE A 18 1.54 -7.22 -16.04
C ILE A 18 2.51 -8.25 -15.44
N PHE A 19 2.63 -8.28 -14.11
CA PHE A 19 3.55 -9.18 -13.41
C PHE A 19 3.00 -10.59 -13.19
N ARG A 20 1.74 -10.85 -13.54
CA ARG A 20 1.04 -12.13 -13.31
C ARG A 20 1.10 -12.57 -11.84
N LEU A 21 0.91 -11.62 -10.92
CA LEU A 21 0.95 -11.86 -9.48
C LEU A 21 -0.44 -11.72 -8.85
N PRO A 22 -0.79 -12.55 -7.86
CA PRO A 22 -1.97 -12.29 -7.04
C PRO A 22 -1.71 -11.11 -6.09
N ALA A 23 -2.78 -10.46 -5.63
CA ALA A 23 -2.70 -9.33 -4.70
C ALA A 23 -1.96 -9.68 -3.39
N SER A 24 -2.07 -10.92 -2.92
CA SER A 24 -1.35 -11.44 -1.74
C SER A 24 0.18 -11.49 -1.89
N ARG A 25 0.70 -11.28 -3.11
CA ARG A 25 2.13 -11.24 -3.43
C ARG A 25 2.61 -9.81 -3.73
N ALA A 26 1.80 -8.80 -3.44
CA ALA A 26 2.14 -7.40 -3.60
C ALA A 26 1.96 -6.63 -2.29
N LEU A 27 2.67 -5.51 -2.19
CA LEU A 27 2.62 -4.58 -1.07
C LEU A 27 2.62 -3.16 -1.63
N MET A 28 1.62 -2.36 -1.27
CA MET A 28 1.59 -0.94 -1.59
C MET A 28 2.37 -0.18 -0.51
N VAL A 29 3.34 0.65 -0.90
CA VAL A 29 4.05 1.55 0.02
C VAL A 29 3.76 2.98 -0.42
N GLY A 30 3.16 3.78 0.47
CA GLY A 30 2.75 5.15 0.17
C GLY A 30 2.61 5.98 1.45
N ASP A 31 2.10 7.19 1.31
CA ASP A 31 2.10 8.18 2.39
C ASP A 31 0.79 8.99 2.49
N SER A 32 -0.16 8.72 1.58
CA SER A 32 -1.41 9.46 1.47
C SER A 32 -2.64 8.55 1.60
N PRO A 33 -3.83 9.11 1.91
CA PRO A 33 -5.07 8.35 1.90
C PRO A 33 -5.34 7.67 0.55
N ALA A 34 -5.01 8.34 -0.55
CA ALA A 34 -5.21 7.80 -1.90
C ALA A 34 -4.40 6.52 -2.15
N ASP A 35 -3.20 6.40 -1.57
CA ASP A 35 -2.39 5.18 -1.66
C ASP A 35 -3.04 4.00 -0.94
N ILE A 36 -3.48 4.25 0.29
CA ILE A 36 -4.03 3.22 1.17
C ILE A 36 -5.41 2.78 0.68
N ASP A 37 -6.25 3.72 0.25
CA ASP A 37 -7.57 3.43 -0.31
C ASP A 37 -7.47 2.62 -1.61
N ALA A 38 -6.49 2.93 -2.48
CA ALA A 38 -6.25 2.16 -3.69
C ALA A 38 -5.77 0.74 -3.37
N ALA A 39 -4.86 0.58 -2.40
CA ALA A 39 -4.39 -0.73 -1.96
C ALA A 39 -5.54 -1.58 -1.41
N LYS A 40 -6.37 -1.00 -0.55
CA LYS A 40 -7.54 -1.63 0.03
C LYS A 40 -8.54 -2.05 -1.05
N ALA A 41 -8.84 -1.17 -2.00
CA ALA A 41 -9.74 -1.47 -3.12
C ALA A 41 -9.18 -2.57 -4.05
N ALA A 42 -7.85 -2.69 -4.15
CA ALA A 42 -7.17 -3.74 -4.92
C ALA A 42 -6.97 -5.06 -4.14
N GLY A 43 -7.31 -5.10 -2.84
CA GLY A 43 -7.03 -6.25 -1.98
C GLY A 43 -5.54 -6.49 -1.70
N ILE A 44 -4.73 -5.44 -1.80
CA ILE A 44 -3.28 -5.46 -1.58
C ILE A 44 -2.97 -4.94 -0.17
N ALA A 45 -2.04 -5.59 0.55
CA ALA A 45 -1.54 -5.09 1.82
C ALA A 45 -0.82 -3.74 1.63
N SER A 46 -0.76 -2.90 2.66
CA SER A 46 -0.20 -1.56 2.56
C SER A 46 0.67 -1.15 3.75
N LEU A 47 1.72 -0.39 3.47
CA LEU A 47 2.52 0.35 4.44
C LEU A 47 2.31 1.85 4.23
N ALA A 48 2.11 2.58 5.32
CA ALA A 48 2.15 4.04 5.33
C ALA A 48 3.52 4.55 5.81
N VAL A 49 4.15 5.44 5.05
CA VAL A 49 5.42 6.07 5.43
C VAL A 49 5.13 7.38 6.17
N ARG A 50 5.69 7.53 7.38
CA ARG A 50 5.51 8.74 8.20
C ARG A 50 6.16 9.96 7.53
N GLY A 51 5.51 11.11 7.68
CA GLY A 51 6.04 12.41 7.28
C GLY A 51 5.75 12.82 5.83
N GLY A 52 4.90 12.07 5.12
CA GLY A 52 4.47 12.40 3.76
C GLY A 52 3.17 13.20 3.65
N TYR A 53 2.53 13.13 2.48
CA TYR A 53 1.41 13.96 2.04
C TYR A 53 0.06 13.52 2.64
N THR A 54 -0.17 13.88 3.90
CA THR A 54 -1.45 13.70 4.59
C THR A 54 -1.74 14.83 5.57
N ASN A 55 -3.02 15.21 5.70
CA ASN A 55 -3.49 16.19 6.70
C ASN A 55 -4.03 15.52 7.98
N ILE A 56 -3.98 14.19 8.04
CA ILE A 56 -4.35 13.40 9.22
C ILE A 56 -3.12 12.65 9.75
N ALA A 57 -3.15 12.24 11.02
CA ALA A 57 -2.12 11.38 11.58
C ALA A 57 -1.97 10.11 10.72
N VAL A 58 -0.73 9.71 10.44
CA VAL A 58 -0.41 8.59 9.53
C VAL A 58 -1.04 7.27 10.01
N GLU A 59 -1.18 7.11 11.33
CA GLU A 59 -1.85 5.99 12.01
C GLU A 59 -3.33 5.89 11.63
N ASN A 60 -3.95 7.01 11.28
CA ASN A 60 -5.36 7.08 10.91
C ASN A 60 -5.60 6.83 9.41
N LEU A 61 -4.56 6.61 8.60
CA LEU A 61 -4.71 6.29 7.17
C LEU A 61 -5.29 4.90 6.93
N GLY A 62 -5.24 4.00 7.94
CA GLY A 62 -5.76 2.64 7.81
C GLY A 62 -4.85 1.68 7.05
N ALA A 63 -3.56 1.97 6.96
CA ALA A 63 -2.56 1.04 6.43
C ALA A 63 -2.39 -0.18 7.35
N ASN A 64 -1.83 -1.27 6.83
CA ASN A 64 -1.57 -2.46 7.66
C ASN A 64 -0.47 -2.20 8.71
N LEU A 65 0.56 -1.44 8.35
CA LEU A 65 1.61 -0.96 9.25
C LEU A 65 2.04 0.46 8.86
N VAL A 66 2.59 1.17 9.83
CA VAL A 66 3.26 2.47 9.63
C VAL A 66 4.76 2.27 9.82
N ILE A 67 5.56 2.84 8.93
CA ILE A 67 7.03 2.86 9.00
C ILE A 67 7.54 4.30 8.97
N ASP A 68 8.69 4.56 9.59
CA ASP A 68 9.29 5.90 9.61
C ASP A 68 10.22 6.13 8.40
N SER A 69 10.73 5.06 7.81
CA SER A 69 11.62 5.11 6.65
C SER A 69 11.50 3.89 5.75
N LEU A 70 11.76 4.07 4.45
CA LEU A 70 11.76 2.99 3.45
C LEU A 70 12.78 1.88 3.74
N VAL A 71 13.80 2.16 4.57
CA VAL A 71 14.77 1.13 4.99
C VAL A 71 14.15 0.02 5.84
N GLU A 72 12.97 0.27 6.42
CA GLU A 72 12.26 -0.67 7.28
C GLU A 72 11.36 -1.62 6.48
N VAL A 73 11.15 -1.39 5.19
CA VAL A 73 10.28 -2.21 4.33
C VAL A 73 10.61 -3.71 4.40
N PRO A 74 11.89 -4.16 4.36
CA PRO A 74 12.21 -5.57 4.50
C PRO A 74 11.73 -6.18 5.82
N HIS A 75 11.86 -5.44 6.93
CA HIS A 75 11.38 -5.90 8.24
C HIS A 75 9.85 -5.92 8.32
N ALA A 76 9.20 -4.89 7.80
CA ALA A 76 7.73 -4.80 7.76
C ALA A 76 7.10 -5.94 6.93
N ILE A 77 7.77 -6.38 5.85
CA ILE A 77 7.34 -7.55 5.06
C ILE A 77 7.31 -8.82 5.93
N GLU A 78 8.30 -9.03 6.79
CA GLU A 78 8.31 -10.19 7.69
C GLU A 78 7.17 -10.11 8.72
N MET A 79 6.94 -8.92 9.31
CA MET A 79 5.82 -8.72 10.24
C MET A 79 4.45 -9.02 9.61
N LEU A 80 4.25 -8.69 8.32
CA LEU A 80 2.99 -8.94 7.62
C LEU A 80 2.76 -10.41 7.22
N LYS A 81 3.80 -11.25 7.25
CA LYS A 81 3.69 -12.69 6.94
C LYS A 81 3.26 -13.51 8.16
N GLU A 82 3.46 -13.00 9.37
CA GLU A 82 3.09 -13.73 10.59
C GLU A 82 1.55 -13.72 10.74
N PRO A 83 0.90 -14.90 10.80
CA PRO A 83 -0.52 -14.95 11.12
C PRO A 83 -0.72 -14.50 12.58
N VAL A 84 -1.67 -13.59 12.79
CA VAL A 84 -2.22 -13.30 14.13
C VAL A 84 -2.94 -14.53 14.68
#